data_AF-A0A5C8B4R5-F1
#
_entry.id   AF-A0A5C8B4R5-F1
#
_cell.length_a   1.000
_cell.length_b   1.000
_cell.length_c   1.000
_cell.angle_alpha   90.00
_cell.angle_beta   90.00
_cell.angle_gamma   90.00
#
_symmetry.space_group_name_H-M   'P 1'
#
loop_
_entity.id
_entity.type
_entity.pdbx_description
1 polymer ?
#
loop_
_entity_poly.entity_id
_entity_poly.type
_entity_poly.pdbx_seq_one_letter_code
_entity_poly.pdbx_strand_id
1 'polypeptide(L)'
;MSSLSVYKIDRSSTVNSTNVTFKSAAIVGAACLFPLVMDVGLTKDLNESNTYQVPTLKHINLPAQIQPVASSLSPIPENLINLKDHITQFLKKPKVEDIYLASLHKSVNDSLSFLNHFPHELPLPTAYNAEDGEIVLEWFFNNKSVVLSITGDGYYGYAMLKNGKYVAGQSDGNINDVITPELYEYLQS
;
A
#
# COMPACT_ATOMS: atom_id res chain seq x y z
N MET A 1 -29.18 -35.17 -14.56
CA MET A 1 -27.97 -35.99 -14.36
C MET A 1 -26.97 -35.58 -15.43
N SER A 2 -26.00 -34.73 -15.10
CA SER A 2 -25.00 -34.24 -16.05
C SER A 2 -23.62 -34.69 -15.62
N SER A 3 -22.97 -35.45 -16.50
CA SER A 3 -21.67 -36.09 -16.31
C SER A 3 -20.53 -35.09 -16.52
N LEU A 4 -19.56 -35.08 -15.59
CA LEU A 4 -18.28 -34.38 -15.73
C LEU A 4 -17.21 -35.38 -16.16
N SER A 5 -16.53 -35.10 -17.26
CA SER A 5 -15.36 -35.85 -17.72
C SER A 5 -14.08 -35.21 -17.18
N VAL A 6 -13.24 -36.00 -16.51
CA VAL A 6 -11.94 -35.58 -15.97
C VAL A 6 -10.84 -35.97 -16.94
N TYR A 7 -10.00 -35.01 -17.35
CA TYR A 7 -8.78 -35.29 -18.10
C TYR A 7 -7.56 -35.26 -17.16
N LYS A 8 -6.78 -36.35 -17.18
CA LYS A 8 -5.46 -36.46 -16.54
C LYS A 8 -4.40 -35.82 -17.44
N ILE A 9 -3.49 -35.05 -16.85
CA ILE A 9 -2.26 -34.62 -17.50
C ILE A 9 -1.09 -35.11 -16.65
N ASP A 10 -0.34 -36.07 -17.18
CA ASP A 10 0.96 -36.47 -16.64
C ASP A 10 2.04 -35.48 -17.07
N ARG A 11 2.87 -35.04 -16.13
CA ARG A 11 4.13 -34.33 -16.41
C ARG A 11 5.25 -34.97 -15.62
N SER A 12 6.03 -35.81 -16.29
CA SER A 12 7.37 -36.22 -15.85
C SER A 12 8.40 -35.19 -16.31
N SER A 13 9.17 -34.61 -15.40
CA SER A 13 10.56 -34.21 -15.68
C SER A 13 11.35 -34.04 -14.39
N THR A 14 12.55 -34.62 -14.42
CA THR A 14 13.55 -34.77 -13.37
C THR A 14 14.17 -33.41 -13.02
N VAL A 15 14.31 -33.12 -11.72
CA VAL A 15 14.93 -31.89 -11.19
C VAL A 15 16.32 -32.22 -10.64
N ASN A 16 17.35 -31.58 -11.17
CA ASN A 16 18.63 -31.43 -10.49
C ASN A 16 18.57 -30.19 -9.58
N SER A 17 18.80 -30.44 -8.28
CA SER A 17 19.27 -29.54 -7.22
C SER A 17 20.03 -28.31 -7.75
N THR A 18 19.80 -27.06 -7.35
CA THR A 18 19.76 -26.54 -5.97
C THR A 18 19.28 -25.08 -6.03
N ASN A 19 18.23 -24.70 -5.29
CA ASN A 19 18.14 -23.47 -4.49
C ASN A 19 16.72 -23.22 -3.97
N VAL A 20 16.69 -22.59 -2.80
CA VAL A 20 15.63 -22.60 -1.79
C VAL A 20 14.35 -21.91 -2.25
N THR A 21 13.22 -22.55 -1.93
CA THR A 21 11.85 -22.08 -2.13
C THR A 21 11.38 -21.27 -0.93
N PHE A 22 10.86 -20.05 -1.14
CA PHE A 22 9.81 -19.49 -0.29
C PHE A 22 8.50 -19.54 -1.10
N LYS A 23 7.50 -20.25 -0.57
CA LYS A 23 6.12 -20.25 -1.06
C LYS A 23 5.25 -19.65 0.04
N SER A 24 4.48 -18.64 -0.33
CA SER A 24 3.04 -18.61 -0.05
C SER A 24 2.34 -18.06 -1.29
N ALA A 25 1.42 -18.86 -1.82
CA ALA A 25 0.39 -18.46 -2.78
C ALA A 25 -0.72 -17.72 -2.00
N ALA A 26 -1.62 -16.91 -2.56
CA ALA A 26 -2.19 -16.96 -3.90
C ALA A 26 -2.89 -15.63 -4.23
N ILE A 27 -2.86 -15.20 -5.50
CA ILE A 27 -4.07 -14.74 -6.21
C ILE A 27 -4.02 -15.35 -7.61
N VAL A 28 -5.09 -16.06 -7.95
CA VAL A 28 -5.37 -16.62 -9.27
C VAL A 28 -6.10 -15.54 -10.08
N GLY A 29 -5.52 -15.07 -11.18
CA GLY A 29 -6.24 -14.21 -12.11
C GLY A 29 -5.38 -13.59 -13.21
N ALA A 30 -5.43 -14.20 -14.40
CA ALA A 30 -5.00 -13.69 -15.70
C ALA A 30 -3.47 -13.48 -15.95
N ALA A 31 -2.93 -14.34 -16.81
CA ALA A 31 -1.56 -14.33 -17.29
C ALA A 31 -1.34 -13.33 -18.43
N CYS A 32 -0.29 -12.51 -18.31
CA CYS A 32 0.56 -12.05 -19.42
C CYS A 32 2.00 -11.96 -18.89
N LEU A 33 2.80 -13.00 -19.19
CA LEU A 33 4.20 -13.11 -18.81
C LEU A 33 5.07 -12.43 -19.88
N PHE A 34 5.81 -11.39 -19.50
CA PHE A 34 7.04 -10.98 -20.19
C PHE A 34 8.22 -11.21 -19.23
N PRO A 35 9.31 -11.89 -19.63
CA PRO A 35 10.54 -11.87 -18.88
C PRO A 35 11.35 -10.62 -19.23
N LEU A 36 11.56 -9.74 -18.26
CA LEU A 36 12.55 -8.66 -18.32
C LEU A 36 13.92 -9.27 -18.00
N VAL A 37 14.74 -9.45 -19.03
CA VAL A 37 16.16 -9.77 -18.90
C VAL A 37 16.89 -8.45 -18.65
N MET A 38 17.48 -8.29 -17.46
CA MET A 38 18.48 -7.24 -17.25
C MET A 38 19.87 -7.90 -17.28
N ASP A 39 20.55 -7.67 -18.40
CA ASP A 39 21.98 -7.85 -18.60
C ASP A 39 22.65 -6.51 -18.31
N VAL A 40 23.58 -6.46 -17.36
CA VAL A 40 24.56 -5.38 -17.25
C VAL A 40 25.89 -5.99 -16.85
N GLY A 41 26.71 -6.25 -17.88
CA GLY A 41 28.14 -6.48 -17.74
C GLY A 41 28.95 -5.19 -17.87
N LEU A 42 30.20 -5.31 -17.39
CA LEU A 42 31.37 -4.45 -17.59
C LEU A 42 31.45 -3.13 -16.78
N THR A 43 32.59 -2.69 -16.25
CA THR A 43 33.93 -3.19 -15.88
C THR A 43 34.73 -1.94 -15.46
N LYS A 44 35.62 -2.06 -14.47
CA LYS A 44 36.94 -1.36 -14.36
C LYS A 44 36.96 0.19 -14.34
N ASP A 45 37.94 0.90 -13.79
CA ASP A 45 39.26 0.57 -13.24
C ASP A 45 39.61 1.61 -12.15
N LEU A 46 40.62 1.20 -11.39
CA LEU A 46 41.46 1.89 -10.41
C LEU A 46 41.89 3.35 -10.71
N ASN A 47 42.02 4.08 -9.59
CA ASN A 47 43.16 4.96 -9.24
C ASN A 47 43.16 6.41 -9.76
N GLU A 48 42.90 7.37 -8.86
CA GLU A 48 43.56 8.68 -8.89
C GLU A 48 43.47 9.35 -7.50
N SER A 49 44.64 9.54 -6.87
CA SER A 49 44.84 10.35 -5.67
C SER A 49 44.91 11.81 -6.10
N ASN A 50 43.92 12.61 -5.73
CA ASN A 50 43.96 14.05 -5.88
C ASN A 50 44.14 14.73 -4.53
N THR A 51 45.31 15.33 -4.33
CA THR A 51 45.65 16.19 -3.20
C THR A 51 44.97 17.55 -3.40
N TYR A 52 43.95 17.85 -2.61
CA TYR A 52 43.28 19.15 -2.63
C TYR A 52 44.00 20.15 -1.73
N GLN A 53 44.48 21.25 -2.30
CA GLN A 53 44.89 22.41 -1.53
C GLN A 53 43.66 23.15 -1.01
N VAL A 54 43.62 23.40 0.29
CA VAL A 54 42.55 24.15 0.97
C VAL A 54 42.79 25.64 0.74
N PRO A 55 41.91 26.38 0.06
CA PRO A 55 42.01 27.83 0.01
C PRO A 55 41.61 28.45 1.35
N THR A 56 42.42 29.41 1.82
CA THR A 56 42.21 30.17 3.04
C THR A 56 40.89 30.94 2.99
N LEU A 57 40.00 30.69 3.95
CA LEU A 57 38.71 31.35 4.13
C LEU A 57 38.87 32.87 4.28
N LYS A 58 38.40 33.65 3.30
CA LYS A 58 38.16 35.08 3.47
C LYS A 58 36.90 35.27 4.32
N HIS A 59 36.99 36.16 5.31
CA HIS A 59 35.88 36.59 6.15
C HIS A 59 34.64 36.93 5.31
N ILE A 60 33.60 36.08 5.39
CA ILE A 60 32.28 36.38 4.87
C ILE A 60 31.51 37.03 6.01
N ASN A 61 31.06 38.27 5.80
CA ASN A 61 30.21 38.97 6.75
C ASN A 61 28.79 38.37 6.61
N LEU A 62 28.39 37.50 7.54
CA LEU A 62 27.04 36.92 7.53
C LEU A 62 26.02 38.00 7.97
N PRO A 63 24.98 38.30 7.19
CA PRO A 63 23.89 39.13 7.68
C PRO A 63 23.08 38.41 8.75
N ALA A 64 22.48 39.23 9.61
CA ALA A 64 21.83 38.90 10.86
C ALA A 64 20.73 37.83 10.77
N GLN A 65 20.74 36.96 11.78
CA GLN A 65 19.63 36.20 12.37
C GLN A 65 18.60 35.58 11.40
N ILE A 66 18.81 34.28 11.13
CA ILE A 66 17.76 33.38 10.66
C ILE A 66 16.76 33.21 11.82
N GLN A 67 15.59 33.84 11.71
CA GLN A 67 14.48 33.52 12.61
C GLN A 67 14.00 32.09 12.31
N PRO A 68 13.79 31.23 13.32
CA PRO A 68 13.20 29.93 13.10
C PRO A 68 11.78 30.12 12.56
N VAL A 69 11.56 29.72 11.32
CA VAL A 69 10.21 29.63 10.75
C VAL A 69 9.53 28.50 11.52
N ALA A 70 8.72 28.85 12.51
CA ALA A 70 7.88 27.89 13.21
C ALA A 70 6.96 27.25 12.17
N SER A 71 7.23 25.98 11.84
CA SER A 71 6.34 25.16 11.03
C SER A 71 4.96 25.16 11.69
N SER A 72 4.03 25.94 11.16
CA SER A 72 2.65 25.94 11.63
C SER A 72 2.04 24.60 11.20
N LEU A 73 2.08 23.62 12.10
CA LEU A 73 1.33 22.38 11.92
C LEU A 73 -0.15 22.75 11.89
N SER A 74 -0.76 22.71 10.71
CA SER A 74 -2.22 22.80 10.60
C SER A 74 -2.84 21.73 11.51
N PRO A 75 -3.83 22.10 12.34
CA PRO A 75 -4.44 21.16 13.26
C PRO A 75 -5.06 19.99 12.48
N ILE A 76 -4.83 18.77 12.97
CA ILE A 76 -5.41 17.55 12.40
C ILE A 76 -6.94 17.63 12.56
N PRO A 77 -7.72 17.36 11.50
CA PRO A 77 -9.18 17.35 11.59
C PRO A 77 -9.69 16.35 12.65
N GLU A 78 -10.61 16.78 13.53
CA GLU A 78 -11.15 15.95 14.63
C GLU A 78 -11.82 14.66 14.12
N ASN A 79 -12.48 14.73 12.97
CA ASN A 79 -13.09 13.57 12.30
C ASN A 79 -12.06 12.50 11.91
N LEU A 80 -10.84 12.88 11.53
CA LEU A 80 -9.77 11.93 11.21
C LEU A 80 -9.26 11.24 12.47
N ILE A 81 -9.17 11.98 13.59
CA ILE A 81 -8.79 11.41 14.90
C ILE A 81 -9.83 10.36 15.32
N ASN A 82 -11.11 10.71 15.25
CA ASN A 82 -12.20 9.80 15.60
C ASN A 82 -12.22 8.53 14.74
N LEU A 83 -11.91 8.64 13.44
CA LEU A 83 -11.81 7.50 12.54
C LEU A 83 -10.64 6.57 12.92
N LYS A 84 -9.46 7.13 13.20
CA LYS A 84 -8.28 6.36 13.64
C LYS A 84 -8.52 5.65 14.96
N ASP A 85 -9.19 6.32 15.90
CA ASP A 85 -9.58 5.73 17.18
C ASP A 85 -10.57 4.59 17.01
N HIS A 86 -11.57 4.76 16.12
CA HIS A 86 -12.54 3.71 15.79
C HIS A 86 -11.86 2.46 15.20
N ILE A 87 -10.92 2.63 14.26
CA ILE A 87 -10.15 1.51 13.68
C ILE A 87 -9.33 0.81 14.77
N THR A 88 -8.68 1.57 15.65
CA THR A 88 -7.87 1.01 16.75
C THR A 88 -8.72 0.18 17.72
N GLN A 89 -10.00 0.52 17.89
CA GLN A 89 -10.93 -0.26 18.73
C GLN A 89 -11.23 -1.65 18.18
N PHE A 90 -10.96 -1.93 16.91
CA PHE A 90 -11.15 -3.29 16.36
C PHE A 90 -10.26 -4.32 17.05
N LEU A 91 -9.08 -3.92 17.55
CA LEU A 91 -8.18 -4.77 18.33
C LEU A 91 -8.70 -5.13 19.72
N LYS A 92 -9.70 -4.39 20.24
CA LYS A 92 -10.25 -4.61 21.58
C LYS A 92 -11.43 -5.60 21.58
N LYS A 93 -11.92 -6.00 20.40
CA LYS A 93 -13.11 -6.86 20.29
C LYS A 93 -12.72 -8.34 20.50
N PRO A 94 -13.33 -9.04 21.48
CA PRO A 94 -12.93 -10.42 21.86
C PRO A 94 -13.50 -11.51 20.93
N LYS A 95 -13.49 -11.32 19.60
CA LYS A 95 -14.24 -12.21 18.68
C LYS A 95 -13.54 -12.63 17.40
N VAL A 96 -12.28 -12.27 17.20
CA VAL A 96 -11.53 -12.82 16.08
C VAL A 96 -10.96 -14.15 16.57
N GLU A 97 -11.33 -15.25 15.91
CA GLU A 97 -10.66 -16.52 16.10
C GLU A 97 -9.14 -16.25 16.06
N ASP A 98 -8.38 -16.76 17.05
CA ASP A 98 -6.99 -16.36 17.27
C ASP A 98 -6.12 -16.41 15.99
N ILE A 99 -6.52 -17.23 15.02
CA ILE A 99 -5.89 -17.38 13.69
C ILE A 99 -5.83 -16.09 12.85
N TYR A 100 -6.79 -15.16 12.99
CA TYR A 100 -6.80 -13.91 12.21
C TYR A 100 -6.33 -12.69 13.00
N LEU A 101 -6.03 -12.84 14.29
CA LEU A 101 -5.60 -11.72 15.14
C LEU A 101 -4.30 -11.07 14.61
N ALA A 102 -3.36 -11.88 14.13
CA ALA A 102 -2.11 -11.39 13.55
C ALA A 102 -2.35 -10.58 12.26
N SER A 103 -3.26 -11.04 11.39
CA SER A 103 -3.66 -10.30 10.19
C SER A 103 -4.34 -9.00 10.58
N LEU A 104 -5.29 -9.03 11.51
CA LEU A 104 -5.97 -7.82 12.00
C LEU A 104 -5.01 -6.77 12.54
N HIS A 105 -4.01 -7.16 13.34
CA HIS A 105 -3.00 -6.23 13.83
C HIS A 105 -2.24 -5.54 12.69
N LYS A 106 -1.90 -6.27 11.62
CA LYS A 106 -1.23 -5.69 10.46
C LYS A 106 -2.17 -4.78 9.69
N SER A 107 -3.38 -5.23 9.37
CA SER A 107 -4.40 -4.45 8.65
C SER A 107 -4.75 -3.16 9.37
N VAL A 108 -4.84 -3.17 10.71
CA VAL A 108 -5.03 -1.96 11.52
C VAL A 108 -3.86 -1.00 11.37
N ASN A 109 -2.62 -1.46 11.51
CA ASN A 109 -1.43 -0.61 11.36
C ASN A 109 -1.35 0.00 9.96
N ASP A 110 -1.60 -0.80 8.93
CA ASP A 110 -1.57 -0.35 7.53
C ASP A 110 -2.69 0.64 7.24
N SER A 111 -3.89 0.43 7.80
CA SER A 111 -5.00 1.38 7.70
C SER A 111 -4.68 2.74 8.34
N LEU A 112 -4.01 2.73 9.49
CA LEU A 112 -3.59 3.97 10.14
C LEU A 112 -2.52 4.69 9.31
N SER A 113 -1.59 3.95 8.69
CA SER A 113 -0.59 4.51 7.78
C SER A 113 -1.24 5.11 6.53
N PHE A 114 -2.18 4.39 5.91
CA PHE A 114 -2.99 4.89 4.80
C PHE A 114 -3.68 6.21 5.15
N LEU A 115 -4.32 6.29 6.31
CA LEU A 115 -5.00 7.51 6.79
C LEU A 115 -4.05 8.66 7.18
N ASN A 116 -2.74 8.43 7.26
CA ASN A 116 -1.75 9.52 7.41
C ASN A 116 -1.40 10.18 6.07
N HIS A 117 -1.59 9.46 4.96
CA HIS A 117 -1.31 9.93 3.60
C HIS A 117 -2.59 10.26 2.81
N PHE A 118 -3.76 10.02 3.41
CA PHE A 118 -5.04 10.29 2.77
C PHE A 118 -5.26 11.79 2.56
N PRO A 119 -5.65 12.25 1.35
CA PRO A 119 -5.87 13.66 1.06
C PRO A 119 -6.97 14.26 1.95
N HIS A 120 -6.65 15.34 2.66
CA HIS A 120 -7.54 15.95 3.65
C HIS A 120 -8.76 16.66 3.03
N GLU A 121 -8.71 16.97 1.75
CA GLU A 121 -9.79 17.54 0.96
C GLU A 121 -10.87 16.53 0.57
N LEU A 122 -10.60 15.23 0.66
CA LEU A 122 -11.53 14.18 0.30
C LEU A 122 -12.41 13.77 1.49
N PRO A 123 -13.64 13.28 1.23
CA PRO A 123 -14.49 12.76 2.30
C PRO A 123 -13.83 11.55 2.98
N LEU A 124 -13.95 11.49 4.30
CA LEU A 124 -13.47 10.33 5.07
C LEU A 124 -14.40 9.12 4.88
N PRO A 125 -13.85 7.89 4.85
CA PRO A 125 -14.64 6.68 4.80
C PRO A 125 -15.28 6.35 6.15
N THR A 126 -16.24 5.44 6.13
CA THR A 126 -16.57 4.61 7.29
C THR A 126 -15.67 3.38 7.28
N ALA A 127 -15.23 2.93 8.46
CA ALA A 127 -14.40 1.74 8.58
C ALA A 127 -15.12 0.60 9.31
N TYR A 128 -14.88 -0.63 8.88
CA TYR A 128 -15.27 -1.86 9.57
C TYR A 128 -14.19 -2.94 9.43
N ASN A 129 -14.28 -3.94 10.30
CA ASN A 129 -13.39 -5.10 10.34
C ASN A 129 -14.12 -6.29 9.69
N ALA A 130 -13.50 -6.93 8.71
CA ALA A 130 -13.99 -8.15 8.08
C ALA A 130 -13.66 -9.40 8.92
N GLU A 131 -14.32 -10.53 8.65
CA GLU A 131 -14.17 -11.74 9.47
C GLU A 131 -12.77 -12.38 9.38
N ASP A 132 -12.03 -12.11 8.31
CA ASP A 132 -10.68 -12.60 8.00
C ASP A 132 -9.55 -11.70 8.53
N GLY A 133 -9.89 -10.63 9.26
CA GLY A 133 -8.92 -9.69 9.81
C GLY A 133 -8.48 -8.61 8.82
N GLU A 134 -9.20 -8.40 7.72
CA GLU A 134 -9.02 -7.24 6.85
C GLU A 134 -9.74 -6.01 7.42
N ILE A 135 -9.19 -4.82 7.16
CA ILE A 135 -9.90 -3.57 7.39
C ILE A 135 -10.51 -3.10 6.08
N VAL A 136 -11.81 -2.83 6.12
CA VAL A 136 -12.54 -2.32 4.97
C VAL A 136 -12.91 -0.86 5.21
N LEU A 137 -12.58 -0.02 4.25
CA LEU A 137 -12.96 1.38 4.17
C LEU A 137 -14.02 1.55 3.10
N GLU A 138 -15.16 2.12 3.49
CA GLU A 138 -16.29 2.32 2.59
C GLU A 138 -16.67 3.80 2.51
N TRP A 139 -16.82 4.28 1.29
CA TRP A 139 -17.41 5.56 0.98
C TRP A 139 -18.79 5.33 0.38
N PHE A 140 -19.79 6.06 0.88
CA PHE A 140 -21.13 6.08 0.30
C PHE A 140 -21.69 7.50 0.34
N PHE A 141 -21.68 8.19 -0.80
CA PHE A 141 -22.16 9.57 -0.92
C PHE A 141 -22.53 9.89 -2.37
N ASN A 142 -23.49 10.79 -2.61
CA ASN A 142 -23.84 11.28 -3.95
C ASN A 142 -24.07 10.17 -5.01
N ASN A 143 -24.73 9.06 -4.64
CA ASN A 143 -24.92 7.86 -5.47
C ASN A 143 -23.62 7.16 -5.92
N LYS A 144 -22.50 7.50 -5.29
CA LYS A 144 -21.22 6.82 -5.43
C LYS A 144 -21.03 5.85 -4.28
N SER A 145 -20.32 4.77 -4.58
CA SER A 145 -19.84 3.87 -3.55
C SER A 145 -18.45 3.37 -3.91
N VAL A 146 -17.58 3.32 -2.91
CA VAL A 146 -16.26 2.69 -3.02
C VAL A 146 -16.08 1.80 -1.82
N VAL A 147 -15.56 0.60 -2.08
CA VAL A 147 -15.09 -0.33 -1.05
C VAL A 147 -13.61 -0.55 -1.28
N LEU A 148 -12.79 -0.34 -0.24
CA LEU A 148 -11.35 -0.55 -0.23
C LEU A 148 -11.01 -1.53 0.88
N SER A 149 -10.22 -2.56 0.58
CA SER A 149 -9.74 -3.53 1.56
C SER A 149 -8.23 -3.42 1.79
N ILE A 150 -7.83 -3.53 3.05
CA ILE A 150 -6.44 -3.52 3.53
C ILE A 150 -6.21 -4.82 4.31
N THR A 151 -5.28 -5.64 3.84
CA THR A 151 -5.03 -7.00 4.34
C THR A 151 -3.83 -7.09 5.29
N GLY A 152 -3.05 -6.01 5.41
CA GLY A 152 -1.86 -5.95 6.25
C GLY A 152 -0.56 -6.36 5.56
N ASP A 153 -0.48 -6.27 4.24
CA ASP A 153 0.70 -6.57 3.43
C ASP A 153 1.40 -5.33 2.83
N GLY A 154 0.98 -4.12 3.24
CA GLY A 154 1.48 -2.85 2.71
C GLY A 154 0.70 -2.31 1.51
N TYR A 155 -0.31 -3.02 1.02
CA TYR A 155 -1.10 -2.63 -0.14
C TYR A 155 -2.61 -2.58 0.16
N TYR A 156 -3.35 -1.98 -0.75
CA TYR A 156 -4.81 -1.98 -0.72
C TYR A 156 -5.39 -2.24 -2.11
N GLY A 157 -6.48 -3.01 -2.13
CA GLY A 157 -7.34 -3.19 -3.30
C GLY A 157 -8.64 -2.39 -3.12
N TYR A 158 -9.27 -1.98 -4.22
CA TYR A 158 -10.54 -1.25 -4.14
C TYR A 158 -11.46 -1.55 -5.32
N ALA A 159 -12.75 -1.32 -5.14
CA ALA A 159 -13.77 -1.38 -6.17
C ALA A 159 -14.72 -0.19 -6.07
N MET A 160 -15.08 0.39 -7.22
CA MET A 160 -15.97 1.55 -7.32
C MET A 160 -17.27 1.16 -8.01
N LEU A 161 -18.38 1.73 -7.57
CA LEU A 161 -19.68 1.58 -8.21
C LEU A 161 -19.74 2.43 -9.48
N LYS A 162 -19.65 1.78 -10.65
CA LYS A 162 -19.77 2.40 -11.98
C LYS A 162 -20.93 1.75 -12.73
N ASN A 163 -21.91 2.55 -13.18
CA ASN A 163 -23.10 2.07 -13.92
C ASN A 163 -23.86 0.93 -13.20
N GLY A 164 -24.03 1.05 -11.88
CA GLY A 164 -24.75 0.06 -11.07
C GLY A 164 -23.98 -1.24 -10.80
N LYS A 165 -22.68 -1.32 -11.09
CA LYS A 165 -21.83 -2.48 -10.83
C LYS A 165 -20.52 -2.06 -10.16
N TYR A 166 -20.02 -2.90 -9.27
CA TYR A 166 -18.66 -2.71 -8.74
C TYR A 166 -17.63 -3.11 -9.79
N VAL A 167 -16.71 -2.19 -10.05
CA VAL A 167 -15.58 -2.37 -10.95
C VAL A 167 -14.32 -2.20 -10.12
N ALA A 168 -13.45 -3.21 -10.14
CA ALA A 168 -12.16 -3.17 -9.47
C ALA A 168 -11.30 -2.01 -9.98
N GLY A 169 -10.47 -1.46 -9.11
CA GLY A 169 -9.44 -0.48 -9.48
C GLY A 169 -8.47 -1.05 -10.51
N GLN A 170 -7.85 -0.17 -11.29
CA GLN A 170 -6.91 -0.58 -12.34
C GLN A 170 -5.61 -1.18 -11.78
N SER A 171 -5.24 -0.79 -10.56
CA SER A 171 -4.07 -1.29 -9.85
C SER A 171 -4.29 -1.23 -8.34
N ASP A 172 -3.62 -2.11 -7.61
CA ASP A 172 -3.49 -1.98 -6.16
C ASP A 172 -2.71 -0.71 -5.82
N GLY A 173 -3.01 -0.11 -4.66
CA GLY A 173 -2.25 1.03 -4.16
C GLY A 173 -1.35 0.65 -2.99
N ASN A 174 -0.34 1.49 -2.72
CA ASN A 174 0.54 1.35 -1.57
C ASN A 174 0.04 2.22 -0.41
N ILE A 175 0.04 1.69 0.81
CA ILE A 175 -0.45 2.41 2.01
C ILE A 175 0.45 3.58 2.44
N ASN A 176 1.68 3.67 1.94
CA ASN A 176 2.61 4.77 2.21
C ASN A 176 2.62 5.86 1.13
N ASP A 177 1.88 5.64 0.04
CA ASP A 177 1.73 6.63 -1.03
C ASP A 177 0.40 7.37 -0.88
N VAL A 178 0.25 8.45 -1.64
CA VAL A 178 -1.07 9.05 -1.87
C VAL A 178 -1.96 8.02 -2.58
N ILE A 179 -3.27 8.11 -2.36
CA ILE A 179 -4.22 7.22 -3.03
C ILE A 179 -4.05 7.23 -4.57
N THR A 180 -4.42 6.14 -5.23
CA THR A 180 -4.28 6.04 -6.69
C THR A 180 -5.00 7.20 -7.39
N PRO A 181 -4.47 7.71 -8.53
CA PRO A 181 -5.12 8.80 -9.26
C PRO A 181 -6.57 8.50 -9.63
N GLU A 182 -6.87 7.25 -10.01
CA GLU A 182 -8.23 6.82 -10.33
C GLU A 182 -9.18 6.92 -9.12
N LEU A 183 -8.73 6.47 -7.94
CA LEU A 183 -9.54 6.56 -6.72
C LEU A 183 -9.73 8.01 -6.29
N TYR A 184 -8.69 8.84 -6.40
CA TYR A 184 -8.75 10.26 -6.13
C TYR A 184 -9.81 10.96 -6.99
N GLU A 185 -9.73 10.79 -8.31
CA GLU A 185 -10.68 11.38 -9.27
C GLU A 185 -12.13 10.94 -9.00
N TYR A 186 -12.32 9.66 -8.64
CA TYR A 186 -13.65 9.14 -8.33
C TYR A 186 -14.21 9.71 -7.02
N LEU A 187 -13.40 9.90 -5.99
CA LEU A 187 -13.83 10.47 -4.71
C LEU A 187 -14.01 11.99 -4.73
N GLN A 188 -13.33 12.69 -5.65
CA GLN A 188 -13.43 14.14 -5.78
C GLN A 188 -14.68 14.61 -6.54
N SER A 189 -15.13 13.82 -7.52
CA SER A 189 -16.25 14.19 -8.40
C SER A 189 -17.64 14.09 -7.74
#